data_AF-A0A0M1NIH0-F1
#
_entry.id   AF-A0A0M1NIH0-F1
#
_cell.length_a   1.000
_cell.length_b   1.000
_cell.length_c   1.000
_cell.angle_alpha   90.00
_cell.angle_beta   90.00
_cell.angle_gamma   90.00
#
_symmetry.space_group_name_H-M   'P 1'
#
loop_
_entity.id
_entity.type
_entity.pdbx_description
1 polymer ?
#
loop_
_entity_poly.entity_id
_entity_poly.type
_entity_poly.pdbx_seq_one_letter_code
_entity_poly.pdbx_strand_id
1 'polypeptide(L)' 'MTYVSTADISAQMFVTVLLFLLVIAPLFSLAIMRFFQGKKKLGFILLGSGVGAYVVFQIIMSLFFSK' A
#
# COMPACT_ATOMS: atom_id res chain seq x y z
N MET A 1 -13.26 -0.77 26.44
CA MET A 1 -12.53 -0.43 25.20
C MET A 1 -11.06 -0.65 25.45
N THR A 2 -10.51 -1.81 25.09
CA THR A 2 -9.07 -2.02 25.12
C THR A 2 -8.50 -1.14 24.01
N TYR A 3 -8.03 0.05 24.38
CA TYR A 3 -7.25 0.87 23.47
C TYR A 3 -6.04 0.03 23.10
N VAL A 4 -5.92 -0.32 21.82
CA VAL A 4 -4.68 -0.91 21.29
C VAL A 4 -3.58 0.07 21.65
N SER A 5 -2.76 -0.28 22.65
CA SER A 5 -1.64 0.55 23.07
C SER A 5 -0.74 0.74 21.87
N THR A 6 -0.67 1.97 21.36
CA THR A 6 0.23 2.34 20.25
C THR A 6 1.70 2.14 20.62
N ALA A 7 2.00 1.96 21.90
CA ALA A 7 3.31 1.56 22.43
C ALA A 7 3.79 0.18 21.91
N ASP A 8 2.88 -0.72 21.53
CA ASP A 8 3.22 -2.06 21.01
C ASP A 8 3.21 -2.12 19.47
N ILE A 9 2.98 -0.98 18.79
CA ILE A 9 2.99 -0.94 17.32
C ILE A 9 4.45 -0.96 16.86
N SER A 10 4.84 -2.04 16.18
CA SER A 10 6.15 -2.11 15.55
C SER A 10 6.30 -1.01 14.49
N ALA A 11 7.52 -0.47 14.35
CA ALA A 11 7.82 0.49 13.29
C ALA A 11 7.42 -0.05 11.91
N GLN A 12 7.54 -1.37 11.71
CA GLN A 12 7.08 -2.05 10.49
C GLN A 12 5.57 -1.91 10.26
N MET A 13 4.74 -2.11 11.28
CA MET A 13 3.28 -1.92 11.18
C MET A 13 2.92 -0.48 10.85
N PHE A 14 3.56 0.49 11.52
CA PHE A 14 3.32 1.91 11.27
C PHE A 14 3.64 2.30 9.82
N VAL A 15 4.83 1.94 9.32
CA VAL A 15 5.25 2.26 7.95
C VAL A 15 4.37 1.54 6.92
N THR A 16 3.94 0.31 7.20
CA THR A 16 3.01 -0.42 6.33
C THR A 16 1.68 0.31 6.19
N VAL A 17 1.09 0.78 7.30
CA VAL A 17 -0.15 1.55 7.27
C VAL A 17 0.01 2.84 6.48
N LEU A 18 1.13 3.56 6.66
CA LEU A 18 1.41 4.77 5.89
C LEU A 18 1.51 4.50 4.39
N LEU A 19 2.18 3.42 3.98
CA LEU A 19 2.25 3.02 2.57
C LEU A 19 0.85 2.78 2.00
N PHE A 20 0.00 2.08 2.75
CA PHE A 20 -1.37 1.79 2.31
C PHE A 20 -2.20 3.06 2.17
N LEU A 21 -2.15 3.97 3.16
CA LEU A 21 -2.94 5.19 3.16
C LEU A 21 -2.47 6.20 2.11
N LEU A 22 -1.16 6.38 1.96
CA LEU A 22 -0.59 7.45 1.14
C LEU A 22 -0.33 7.03 -0.31
N VAL A 23 -0.17 5.74 -0.58
CA VAL A 23 0.25 5.25 -1.91
C VAL A 23 -0.77 4.26 -2.47
N ILE A 24 -1.02 3.14 -1.78
CA ILE A 24 -1.82 2.05 -2.36
C ILE A 24 -3.29 2.46 -2.51
N ALA A 25 -3.91 3.03 -1.47
CA ALA A 25 -5.31 3.41 -1.50
C ALA A 25 -5.62 4.47 -2.58
N PRO A 26 -4.83 5.55 -2.75
CA PRO A 26 -4.99 6.47 -3.88
C PRO A 26 -4.84 5.80 -5.25
N LEU A 27 -3.85 4.93 -5.43
CA LEU A 27 -3.63 4.22 -6.70
C LEU A 27 -4.82 3.31 -7.05
N PHE A 28 -5.36 2.58 -6.08
CA PHE A 28 -6.55 1.76 -6.26
C PHE A 28 -7.79 2.61 -6.56
N SER A 29 -8.00 3.72 -5.84
CA SER A 29 -9.10 4.64 -6.09
C SER A 29 -9.07 5.20 -7.51
N LEU A 30 -7.90 5.67 -7.95
CA LEU A 30 -7.70 6.13 -9.33
C LEU A 30 -7.88 5.01 -10.36
N ALA A 31 -7.42 3.80 -10.08
CA ALA A 31 -7.60 2.65 -10.96
C ALA A 31 -9.09 2.35 -11.19
N ILE A 32 -9.89 2.32 -10.12
CA ILE A 32 -11.35 2.13 -10.16
C ILE A 32 -12.00 3.24 -11.00
N MET A 33 -11.62 4.50 -10.76
CA MET A 33 -12.10 5.62 -11.57
C MET A 33 -11.78 5.45 -13.06
N ARG A 34 -10.57 4.98 -13.41
CA ARG A 34 -10.19 4.72 -14.81
C ARG A 34 -11.02 3.59 -15.43
N PHE A 35 -11.38 2.56 -14.66
CA PHE A 35 -12.26 1.50 -15.15
C PHE A 35 -13.67 2.01 -15.45
N PHE A 36 -14.24 2.85 -14.58
CA PHE A 36 -15.53 3.49 -14.85
C PHE A 36 -15.50 4.45 -16.05
N GLN A 37 -14.35 5.05 -16.33
CA GLN A 37 -14.13 5.86 -17.55
C GLN A 37 -13.91 5.01 -18.82
N GLY A 38 -14.02 3.68 -18.76
CA GLY A 38 -13.72 2.78 -19.89
C GLY A 38 -12.23 2.66 -20.24
N LYS A 39 -11.33 3.33 -19.49
CA LYS A 39 -9.89 3.37 -19.72
C LYS A 39 -9.19 2.17 -19.07
N LYS A 40 -9.60 0.95 -19.46
CA LYS A 40 -9.18 -0.31 -18.83
C LYS A 40 -7.66 -0.49 -18.75
N LYS A 41 -6.92 -0.15 -19.82
CA LYS A 41 -5.44 -0.24 -19.83
C LYS A 41 -4.81 0.60 -18.72
N LEU A 42 -5.26 1.84 -18.55
CA LEU A 42 -4.75 2.73 -17.51
C LEU A 42 -5.16 2.26 -16.10
N GLY A 43 -6.37 1.72 -15.96
CA GLY A 43 -6.82 1.11 -14.71
C GLY A 43 -5.92 -0.06 -14.29
N PHE A 44 -5.58 -0.97 -15.21
CA PHE A 44 -4.68 -2.09 -14.93
C PHE A 44 -3.25 -1.65 -14.62
N ILE A 45 -2.73 -0.61 -15.29
CA ILE A 45 -1.41 -0.06 -14.97
C ILE A 45 -1.39 0.49 -13.54
N LEU A 46 -2.43 1.24 -13.13
CA LEU A 46 -2.52 1.79 -11.78
C LEU A 46 -2.65 0.69 -10.72
N LEU A 47 -3.49 -0.32 -10.96
CA LEU A 47 -3.60 -1.50 -10.11
C LEU A 47 -2.26 -2.23 -9.97
N GLY A 48 -1.62 -2.54 -11.09
CA GLY A 48 -0.33 -3.20 -11.13
C GLY A 48 0.77 -2.39 -10.45
N SER A 49 0.74 -1.05 -10.57
CA SER A 49 1.69 -0.18 -9.88
C SER A 49 1.50 -0.19 -8.35
N GLY A 50 0.26 -0.28 -7.86
CA GLY A 50 -0.02 -0.42 -6.43
C GLY A 50 0.49 -1.76 -5.88
N VAL A 51 0.25 -2.86 -6.61
CA VAL A 51 0.80 -4.18 -6.26
C VAL A 51 2.33 -4.16 -6.31
N GLY A 52 2.92 -3.57 -7.35
CA GLY A 52 4.37 -3.43 -7.51
C GLY A 52 5.01 -2.64 -6.37
N ALA A 53 4.38 -1.53 -5.95
CA ALA A 53 4.84 -0.74 -4.81
C ALA A 53 4.86 -1.55 -3.51
N TYR A 54 3.84 -2.39 -3.27
CA TYR A 54 3.81 -3.27 -2.11
C TYR A 54 4.91 -4.35 -2.16
N VAL A 55 5.15 -4.95 -3.33
CA VAL A 55 6.23 -5.94 -3.50
C VAL A 55 7.60 -5.31 -3.23
N VAL A 56 7.88 -4.14 -3.80
CA VAL A 56 9.13 -3.42 -3.55
C VAL A 56 9.28 -3.08 -2.07
N PHE A 57 8.19 -2.63 -1.43
CA PHE A 57 8.19 -2.36 0.00
C PHE A 57 8.52 -3.60 0.83
N GLN A 58 7.91 -4.75 0.54
CA GLN A 58 8.20 -5.99 1.25
C GLN A 58 9.67 -6.42 1.12
N ILE A 59 10.28 -6.24 -0.05
CA ILE A 59 11.71 -6.49 -0.26
C ILE A 59 12.55 -5.57 0.63
N ILE A 60 12.24 -4.27 0.65
CA ILE A 60 12.93 -3.29 1.50
C ILE A 60 12.77 -3.67 2.98
N MET A 61 11.54 -3.94 3.44
CA MET A 61 11.30 -4.32 4.84
C MET A 61 12.04 -5.60 5.22
N SER A 62 12.07 -6.60 4.34
CA SER A 62 12.86 -7.81 4.58
C SER A 62 14.35 -7.53 4.63
N LEU A 63 14.89 -6.58 3.87
CA LEU A 63 16.31 -6.25 3.92
C LEU A 63 16.70 -5.48 5.18
N PHE A 64 15.86 -4.55 5.63
CA PHE A 64 16.17 -3.64 6.72
C PHE A 64 15.69 -4.12 8.10
N PHE A 65 14.61 -4.90 8.16
CA PHE A 65 14.03 -5.41 9.40
C PHE A 65 14.21 -6.93 9.60
N SER A 66 14.85 -7.64 8.67
CA SER A 66 15.30 -9.01 8.92
C SER A 66 16.59 -8.98 9.75
N LYS A 67 16.45 -8.65 11.04
CA LYS A 67 17.42 -8.99 12.08
C LYS A 67 16.69 -9.29 13.38
#